data_AF-A0A916SX14-F1
#
_entry.id   AF-A0A916SX14-F1
#
_cell.length_a   1.000
_cell.length_b   1.000
_cell.length_c   1.000
_cell.angle_alpha   90.00
_cell.angle_beta   90.00
_cell.angle_gamma   90.00
#
_symmetry.space_group_name_H-M   'P 1'
#
loop_
_entity.id
_entity.type
_entity.pdbx_description
1 polymer ?
#
loop_
_entity_poly.entity_id
_entity_poly.type
_entity_poly.pdbx_seq_one_letter_code
_entity_poly.pdbx_strand_id
1 'polypeptide(L)'
;MRSAERIKLELAVAVLRQAIGRDDPAAVRSEAIRLALRVLWPHCRERWPLVTFWESGQQDNDIGRTQGVTAAFNAIVRQLRLAGAYGTEEPGRSSRPAMPPARQ
;
A
#
# COMPACT_ATOMS: atom_id res chain seq x y z
N MET A 1 -10.17 14.34 -9.09
CA MET A 1 -10.44 12.88 -9.03
C MET A 1 -11.84 12.66 -8.49
N ARG A 2 -12.64 11.76 -9.11
CA ARG A 2 -14.01 11.47 -8.64
C ARG A 2 -13.95 10.74 -7.29
N SER A 3 -14.92 10.95 -6.39
CA SER A 3 -14.90 10.31 -5.06
C SER A 3 -14.88 8.78 -5.13
N ALA A 4 -15.58 8.18 -6.09
CA ALA A 4 -15.57 6.73 -6.31
C ALA A 4 -14.19 6.19 -6.77
N GLU A 5 -13.40 7.00 -7.45
CA GLU A 5 -12.06 6.62 -7.93
C GLU A 5 -11.04 6.65 -6.80
N ARG A 6 -11.12 7.66 -5.92
CA ARG A 6 -10.36 7.70 -4.65
C ARG A 6 -10.61 6.47 -3.79
N ILE A 7 -11.87 6.10 -3.61
CA ILE A 7 -12.24 4.91 -2.81
C ILE A 7 -11.61 3.65 -3.39
N LYS A 8 -11.61 3.48 -4.72
CA LYS A 8 -10.97 2.32 -5.37
C LYS A 8 -9.46 2.27 -5.11
N LEU A 9 -8.78 3.42 -5.15
CA LEU A 9 -7.35 3.50 -4.85
C LEU A 9 -7.05 3.17 -3.39
N GLU A 10 -7.82 3.76 -2.47
CA GLU A 10 -7.68 3.49 -1.04
C GLU A 10 -7.89 2.02 -0.70
N LEU A 11 -8.93 1.40 -1.27
CA LEU A 11 -9.19 -0.03 -1.11
C LEU A 11 -8.07 -0.89 -1.71
N ALA A 12 -7.58 -0.55 -2.91
CA ALA A 12 -6.48 -1.28 -3.53
C ALA A 12 -5.21 -1.23 -2.67
N VAL A 13 -4.86 -0.05 -2.13
CA VAL A 13 -3.69 0.09 -1.23
C VAL A 13 -3.92 -0.66 0.08
N ALA A 14 -5.13 -0.63 0.64
CA ALA A 14 -5.47 -1.38 1.85
C ALA A 14 -5.32 -2.90 1.66
N VAL A 15 -5.75 -3.44 0.51
CA VAL A 15 -5.58 -4.86 0.16
C VAL A 15 -4.10 -5.24 0.08
N LEU A 16 -3.27 -4.43 -0.57
CA LEU A 16 -1.82 -4.67 -0.62
C LEU A 16 -1.20 -4.64 0.78
N ARG A 17 -1.58 -3.67 1.62
CA ARG A 17 -1.07 -3.54 2.99
C ARG A 17 -1.46 -4.73 3.87
N GLN A 18 -2.69 -5.24 3.73
CA GLN A 18 -3.15 -6.41 4.44
C GLN A 18 -2.35 -7.66 4.05
N ALA A 19 -2.03 -7.83 2.77
CA ALA A 19 -1.22 -8.98 2.33
C ALA A 19 0.22 -8.94 2.86
N ILE A 20 0.85 -7.76 2.95
CA ILE A 20 2.18 -7.62 3.56
C ILE A 20 2.15 -7.94 5.06
N GLY A 21 1.07 -7.59 5.75
CA GLY A 21 0.92 -7.84 7.19
C GLY A 21 0.58 -9.29 7.54
N ARG A 22 0.33 -10.15 6.55
CA ARG A 22 0.08 -11.58 6.76
C ARG A 22 1.37 -12.35 6.55
N ASP A 23 1.70 -13.21 7.51
CA ASP A 23 2.77 -14.21 7.35
C ASP A 23 2.27 -15.41 6.53
N ASP A 24 1.67 -15.13 5.37
CA ASP A 24 1.11 -16.12 4.48
C ASP A 24 1.51 -15.79 3.03
N PRO A 25 2.42 -16.56 2.42
CA PRO A 25 2.81 -16.38 1.03
C PRO A 25 1.62 -16.43 0.07
N ALA A 26 0.59 -17.24 0.35
CA ALA A 26 -0.58 -17.37 -0.50
C ALA A 26 -1.41 -16.08 -0.54
N ALA A 27 -1.39 -15.28 0.53
CA ALA A 27 -2.10 -14.00 0.58
C ALA A 27 -1.60 -13.02 -0.49
N VAL A 28 -0.28 -12.95 -0.71
CA VAL A 28 0.34 -12.08 -1.72
C VAL A 28 0.09 -12.58 -3.15
N ARG A 29 -0.11 -13.90 -3.33
CA ARG A 29 -0.34 -14.54 -4.64
C ARG A 29 -1.82 -14.56 -5.08
N SER A 30 -2.71 -14.02 -4.25
CA SER A 30 -4.16 -14.07 -4.45
C SER A 30 -4.67 -13.22 -5.62
N GLU A 31 -5.85 -13.57 -6.15
CA GLU A 31 -6.57 -12.81 -7.18
C GLU A 31 -6.88 -11.38 -6.73
N ALA A 32 -7.12 -11.18 -5.43
CA ALA A 32 -7.35 -9.86 -4.84
C ALA A 32 -6.15 -8.93 -5.07
N ILE A 33 -4.92 -9.45 -4.95
CA ILE A 33 -3.70 -8.67 -5.21
C ILE A 33 -3.57 -8.34 -6.69
N ARG A 34 -3.81 -9.31 -7.58
CA ARG A 34 -3.78 -9.05 -9.03
C ARG A 34 -4.78 -7.96 -9.44
N LEU A 35 -5.99 -7.99 -8.88
CA LEU A 35 -6.99 -6.95 -9.09
C LEU A 35 -6.56 -5.60 -8.52
N ALA A 36 -6.03 -5.57 -7.29
CA ALA A 36 -5.54 -4.34 -6.68
C ALA A 36 -4.43 -3.68 -7.52
N LEU A 37 -3.42 -4.44 -7.93
CA LEU A 37 -2.35 -3.95 -8.81
C LEU A 37 -2.90 -3.42 -10.14
N ARG A 38 -3.91 -4.09 -10.71
CA ARG A 38 -4.55 -3.64 -11.96
C ARG A 38 -5.31 -2.33 -11.81
N VAL A 39 -5.92 -2.09 -10.64
CA VAL A 39 -6.59 -0.83 -10.28
C VAL A 39 -5.59 0.30 -10.13
N LEU A 40 -4.40 0.04 -9.57
CA LEU A 40 -3.34 1.04 -9.39
C LEU A 40 -2.59 1.37 -10.69
N TRP A 41 -2.60 0.46 -11.67
CA TRP A 41 -1.87 0.58 -12.93
C TRP A 41 -1.97 1.94 -13.66
N PRO A 42 -3.16 2.54 -13.86
CA PRO A 42 -3.26 3.84 -14.53
C PRO A 42 -2.82 5.02 -13.67
N HIS A 43 -2.61 4.84 -12.36
CA HIS A 43 -2.27 5.89 -11.42
C HIS A 43 -0.78 5.92 -11.01
N CYS A 44 -0.03 4.86 -11.34
CA CYS A 44 1.41 4.79 -11.14
C CYS A 44 2.15 5.23 -12.41
N ARG A 45 3.00 6.26 -12.30
CA ARG A 45 3.83 6.73 -13.42
C ARG A 45 4.83 5.67 -13.86
N GLU A 46 5.45 5.00 -12.89
CA GLU A 46 6.40 3.92 -13.17
C GLU A 46 5.75 2.59 -12.83
N ARG A 47 5.88 1.62 -13.73
CA ARG A 47 5.23 0.31 -13.60
C ARG A 47 6.06 -0.70 -12.83
N TRP A 48 7.37 -0.47 -12.74
CA TRP A 48 8.29 -1.38 -12.07
C TRP A 48 7.84 -1.73 -10.64
N PRO A 49 7.30 -0.82 -9.80
CA PRO A 49 6.90 -1.20 -8.44
C PRO A 49 5.75 -2.21 -8.42
N LEU A 50 4.79 -2.09 -9.35
CA LEU A 50 3.66 -3.02 -9.45
C LEU A 50 4.14 -4.41 -9.88
N VAL A 51 5.08 -4.46 -10.82
CA VAL A 51 5.70 -5.70 -11.31
C VAL A 51 6.54 -6.33 -10.20
N THR A 52 7.43 -5.57 -9.57
CA THR A 52 8.29 -6.04 -8.48
C THR A 52 7.48 -6.54 -7.29
N PHE A 53 6.35 -5.91 -6.96
CA PHE A 53 5.46 -6.40 -5.90
C PHE A 53 4.98 -7.82 -6.20
N TRP A 54 4.48 -8.04 -7.43
CA TRP A 54 3.99 -9.35 -7.85
C TRP A 54 5.11 -10.39 -7.90
N GLU A 55 6.22 -10.08 -8.56
CA GLU A 55 7.36 -10.99 -8.69
C GLU A 55 7.97 -11.37 -7.35
N SER A 56 8.12 -10.40 -6.44
CA SER A 56 8.63 -10.66 -5.09
C SER A 56 7.70 -11.59 -4.32
N GLY A 57 6.37 -11.43 -4.46
CA GLY A 57 5.36 -12.30 -3.88
C GLY A 57 5.43 -13.76 -4.34
N GLN A 58 5.95 -13.99 -5.54
CA GLN A 58 6.17 -15.34 -6.09
C GLN A 58 7.43 -16.03 -5.55
N GLN A 59 8.31 -15.31 -4.85
CA GLN A 59 9.53 -15.90 -4.32
C GLN A 59 9.23 -16.84 -3.15
N ASP A 60 9.95 -17.95 -3.08
CA ASP A 60 9.85 -18.91 -1.97
C ASP A 60 10.75 -18.54 -0.80
N ASN A 61 11.78 -17.72 -1.02
CA ASN A 61 12.60 -17.16 0.06
C ASN A 61 11.81 -16.11 0.84
N ASP A 62 11.46 -16.41 2.09
CA ASP A 62 10.66 -15.55 2.95
C ASP A 62 11.27 -14.17 3.18
N ILE A 63 12.58 -14.11 3.39
CA ILE A 63 13.30 -12.84 3.62
C ILE A 63 13.27 -11.99 2.35
N GLY A 64 13.63 -12.58 1.20
CA GLY A 64 13.64 -11.91 -0.10
C GLY A 64 12.25 -11.42 -0.50
N ARG A 65 11.24 -12.28 -0.34
CA ARG A 65 9.83 -11.95 -0.59
C ARG A 65 9.38 -10.77 0.27
N THR A 66 9.55 -10.86 1.58
CA THR A 66 9.07 -9.81 2.51
C THR A 66 9.75 -8.48 2.22
N GLN A 67 11.06 -8.48 1.98
CA GLN A 67 11.80 -7.27 1.63
C GLN A 67 11.36 -6.69 0.28
N GLY A 68 11.26 -7.54 -0.75
CA GLY A 68 10.88 -7.12 -2.10
C GLY A 68 9.45 -6.57 -2.17
N VAL A 69 8.48 -7.27 -1.56
CA VAL A 69 7.08 -6.82 -1.51
C VAL A 69 6.96 -5.51 -0.72
N THR A 70 7.67 -5.37 0.40
CA THR A 70 7.66 -4.15 1.22
C THR A 70 8.28 -2.96 0.47
N ALA A 71 9.43 -3.16 -0.18
CA ALA A 71 10.10 -2.11 -0.95
C ALA A 71 9.23 -1.64 -2.12
N ALA A 72 8.64 -2.58 -2.86
CA ALA A 72 7.73 -2.31 -3.95
C ALA A 72 6.48 -1.54 -3.47
N PHE A 73 5.87 -1.97 -2.36
CA PHE A 73 4.73 -1.29 -1.76
C PHE A 73 5.04 0.17 -1.40
N ASN A 74 6.19 0.42 -0.78
CA ASN A 74 6.62 1.77 -0.42
C ASN A 74 6.80 2.66 -1.65
N ALA A 75 7.35 2.11 -2.75
CA ALA A 75 7.47 2.81 -4.01
C ALA A 75 6.09 3.14 -4.64
N ILE A 76 5.14 2.20 -4.61
CA ILE A 76 3.74 2.43 -5.06
C ILE A 76 3.12 3.59 -4.27
N VAL A 77 3.14 3.51 -2.94
CA VAL A 77 2.54 4.54 -2.07
C VAL A 77 3.18 5.91 -2.29
N ARG A 78 4.51 5.96 -2.43
CA ARG A 78 5.24 7.20 -2.73
C ARG A 78 4.77 7.82 -4.05
N GLN A 79 4.63 7.04 -5.11
CA GLN A 79 4.16 7.56 -6.41
C GLN A 79 2.73 8.07 -6.35
N LEU A 80 1.82 7.34 -5.68
CA LEU A 80 0.42 7.76 -5.55
C LEU A 80 0.29 9.06 -4.73
N ARG A 81 1.14 9.24 -3.71
CA ARG A 81 1.22 10.50 -2.94
C ARG A 81 1.73 11.66 -3.79
N LEU A 82 2.81 11.45 -4.55
CA LEU A 82 3.35 12.46 -5.47
C LEU A 82 2.35 12.86 -6.56
N ALA A 83 1.47 11.94 -6.97
CA ALA A 83 0.39 12.19 -7.92
C ALA A 83 -0.84 12.87 -7.28
N GLY A 84 -0.86 13.10 -5.96
CA GLY A 84 -2.04 13.61 -5.24
C GLY A 84 -3.24 12.67 -5.27
N ALA A 85 -3.02 11.39 -5.61
CA ALA A 85 -4.06 10.38 -5.79
C ALA A 85 -4.33 9.57 -4.51
N TYR A 86 -3.41 9.60 -3.55
CA TYR A 86 -3.51 8.84 -2.31
C TYR A 86 -2.88 9.61 -1.15
N GLY A 87 -3.62 9.72 -0.04
CA GLY A 87 -3.08 10.15 1.24
C GLY A 87 -2.23 11.41 1.17
N THR A 88 -2.85 12.55 0.82
CA THR A 88 -2.41 13.80 1.44
C THR A 88 -2.82 13.67 2.89
N GLU A 89 -1.86 13.39 3.78
CA GLU A 89 -2.08 13.78 5.16
C GLU A 89 -2.32 15.29 5.13
N GLU A 90 -3.57 15.71 5.35
CA GLU A 90 -3.80 17.05 5.88
C GLU A 90 -2.93 17.16 7.13
N PRO A 91 -1.96 18.10 7.20
CA PRO A 91 -1.10 18.26 8.36
C PRO A 91 -1.96 18.75 9.53
N GLY A 92 -2.59 17.84 10.27
CA GLY A 92 -3.50 18.23 11.36
C GLY A 92 -4.37 17.16 11.99
N ARG A 93 -4.47 15.94 11.44
CA ARG A 93 -5.28 14.87 12.08
C ARG A 93 -4.41 13.86 12.85
N SER A 94 -3.60 14.35 13.77
CA SER A 94 -3.05 13.54 14.86
C SER A 94 -4.17 13.25 15.87
N SER A 95 -4.86 12.12 15.68
CA SER A 95 -5.67 11.54 16.76
C SER A 95 -4.75 10.92 17.83
N ARG A 96 -4.04 11.77 18.59
CA ARG A 96 -3.64 11.44 19.96
C ARG A 96 -4.59 12.23 20.87
N PRO A 97 -5.42 11.59 21.69
CA PRO A 97 -6.06 12.32 22.78
C PRO A 97 -4.94 12.89 23.66
N ALA A 98 -4.97 14.22 23.85
CA ALA A 98 -4.04 14.90 24.73
C ALA A 98 -4.18 14.29 26.14
N MET A 99 -3.12 13.66 26.62
CA MET A 99 -3.04 13.19 27.99
C MET A 99 -3.04 14.43 28.88
N PRO A 100 -4.00 14.59 29.81
CA PRO A 100 -4.01 15.75 30.69
C PRO A 100 -2.75 15.75 31.57
N PRO A 101 -2.20 16.93 31.89
CA PRO A 101 -0.99 17.02 32.71
C PRO A 101 -1.26 16.37 34.07
N ALA A 102 -0.35 15.50 34.49
CA ALA A 102 -0.35 14.93 35.83
C ALA A 102 -0.36 16.09 36.83
N ARG A 103 -1.44 16.20 37.60
CA ARG A 103 -1.49 17.12 38.74
C ARG A 103 -0.48 16.63 39.77
N GLN A 104 0.28 17.58 40.28
CA GLN A 104 1.33 17.45 41.29
C GLN A 104 0.85 16.70 42.54
#